data_AF-A0A3B9VPU6-F1
#
_entry.id   AF-A0A3B9VPU6-F1
#
_cell.length_a   1.000
_cell.length_b   1.000
_cell.length_c   1.000
_cell.angle_alpha   90.00
_cell.angle_beta   90.00
_cell.angle_gamma   90.00
#
_symmetry.space_group_name_H-M   'P 1'
#
loop_
_entity.id
_entity.type
_entity.pdbx_description
1 polymer ?
#
loop_
_entity_poly.entity_id
_entity_poly.type
_entity_poly.pdbx_seq_one_letter_code
_entity_poly.pdbx_strand_id
1 'polypeptide(L)'
;MTNFDEERFIQLTRDGDYDAFNRIVAEYQDAVFAVVLRTVRNRAAAEDITQDAFISAFRKIASYRGGVFRAWLFRIAKNASLDYLRKMSRRPETSIDEDIVYFSETVRDDSADPLADALNAELARLIEDCLGGLSEDHRLAMVMVDVG
;
A
#
# COMPACT_ATOMS: atom_id res chain seq x y z
N MET A 1 -21.56 -1.76 -5.58
CA MET A 1 -21.12 -0.49 -6.20
C MET A 1 -21.54 0.66 -5.30
N THR A 2 -20.80 0.89 -4.22
CA THR A 2 -20.70 2.23 -3.64
C THR A 2 -19.80 3.01 -4.59
N ASN A 3 -20.28 4.15 -5.09
CA ASN A 3 -19.45 5.05 -5.89
C ASN A 3 -18.48 5.72 -4.91
N PHE A 4 -17.33 5.10 -4.65
CA PHE A 4 -16.29 5.68 -3.79
C PHE A 4 -15.71 6.91 -4.50
N ASP A 5 -16.02 8.09 -3.97
CA ASP A 5 -15.59 9.37 -4.53
C ASP A 5 -14.15 9.69 -4.08
N GLU A 6 -13.20 8.92 -4.64
CA GLU A 6 -11.78 8.96 -4.30
C GLU A 6 -11.21 10.38 -4.35
N GLU A 7 -11.47 11.11 -5.44
CA GLU A 7 -10.93 12.45 -5.62
C GLU A 7 -11.45 13.42 -4.56
N ARG A 8 -12.74 13.33 -4.22
CA ARG A 8 -13.32 14.16 -3.16
C ARG A 8 -12.69 13.87 -1.80
N PHE A 9 -12.51 12.60 -1.43
CA PHE A 9 -11.91 12.28 -0.13
C PHE A 9 -10.44 12.68 -0.05
N ILE A 10 -9.69 12.58 -1.15
CA ILE A 10 -8.32 13.08 -1.24
C ILE A 10 -8.29 14.59 -1.01
N GLN A 11 -9.20 15.34 -1.64
CA GLN A 11 -9.25 16.79 -1.50
C GLN A 11 -9.62 17.21 -0.08
N LEU A 12 -10.67 16.63 0.51
CA LEU A 12 -11.06 16.89 1.90
C LEU A 12 -9.91 16.58 2.87
N THR A 13 -9.17 15.48 2.65
CA THR A 13 -8.02 15.14 3.47
C THR A 13 -6.94 16.22 3.42
N ARG A 14 -6.68 16.80 2.23
CA ARG A 14 -5.71 17.90 2.07
C ARG A 14 -6.15 19.16 2.80
N ASP A 15 -7.46 19.37 2.88
CA ASP A 15 -8.07 20.50 3.58
C ASP A 15 -8.12 20.27 5.12
N GLY A 16 -7.61 19.13 5.61
CA GLY A 16 -7.47 18.82 7.02
C GLY A 16 -8.59 17.94 7.60
N ASP A 17 -9.46 17.38 6.76
CA ASP A 17 -10.52 16.46 7.18
C ASP A 17 -9.95 15.05 7.43
N TYR A 18 -9.78 14.71 8.71
CA TYR A 18 -9.30 13.39 9.12
C TYR A 18 -10.30 12.26 8.85
N ASP A 19 -11.61 12.56 8.87
CA ASP A 19 -12.65 11.58 8.61
C ASP A 19 -12.69 11.19 7.13
N ALA A 20 -12.36 12.12 6.23
CA ALA A 20 -12.16 11.83 4.81
C ALA A 20 -11.01 10.83 4.60
N PHE A 21 -9.91 10.95 5.34
CA PHE A 21 -8.82 9.98 5.25
C PHE A 21 -9.22 8.61 5.81
N ASN A 22 -10.02 8.56 6.87
CA ASN A 22 -10.55 7.30 7.40
C ASN A 22 -11.37 6.53 6.35
N ARG A 23 -12.09 7.23 5.46
CA ARG A 23 -12.78 6.60 4.32
C ARG A 23 -11.81 5.98 3.32
N ILE A 24 -10.69 6.67 3.04
CA ILE A 24 -9.61 6.14 2.19
C ILE A 24 -8.98 4.90 2.83
N VAL A 25 -8.71 4.93 4.13
CA VAL A 25 -8.16 3.77 4.87
C VAL A 25 -9.12 2.59 4.76
N ALA A 26 -10.41 2.78 5.07
CA ALA A 26 -11.40 1.72 5.02
C ALA A 26 -11.51 1.08 3.62
N GLU A 27 -11.40 1.87 2.55
CA GLU A 27 -11.44 1.37 1.17
C GLU A 27 -10.20 0.54 0.80
N TYR A 28 -9.02 0.94 1.27
CA TYR A 28 -7.75 0.39 0.79
C TYR A 28 -7.04 -0.57 1.75
N GLN A 29 -7.45 -0.64 3.02
CA GLN A 29 -6.72 -1.35 4.07
C GLN A 29 -6.48 -2.82 3.75
N ASP A 30 -7.47 -3.54 3.25
CA ASP A 30 -7.37 -4.98 2.99
C ASP A 30 -6.39 -5.26 1.84
N ALA A 31 -6.44 -4.42 0.79
CA ALA A 31 -5.58 -4.57 -0.36
C ALA A 31 -4.12 -4.18 -0.04
N VAL A 32 -3.92 -3.11 0.74
CA VAL A 32 -2.59 -2.73 1.23
C VAL A 32 -2.03 -3.84 2.13
N PHE A 33 -2.81 -4.31 3.09
CA PHE A 33 -2.40 -5.38 4.01
C PHE A 33 -2.01 -6.65 3.26
N ALA A 34 -2.79 -7.08 2.26
CA ALA A 34 -2.49 -8.26 1.46
C ALA A 34 -1.13 -8.14 0.73
N VAL A 35 -0.85 -6.97 0.15
CA VAL A 35 0.44 -6.69 -0.53
C VAL A 35 1.60 -6.75 0.46
N VAL A 36 1.45 -6.10 1.61
CA VAL A 36 2.49 -6.08 2.65
C VAL A 36 2.72 -7.49 3.19
N LEU A 37 1.66 -8.22 3.53
CA LEU A 37 1.73 -9.59 4.05
C LEU A 37 2.45 -10.53 3.10
N ARG A 38 2.16 -10.46 1.80
CA ARG A 38 2.85 -11.28 0.80
C ARG A 38 4.34 -10.95 0.70
N THR A 39 4.69 -9.69 0.91
CA THR A 39 6.08 -9.19 0.83
C THR A 39 6.90 -9.61 2.05
N VAL A 40 6.37 -9.42 3.26
CA VAL A 40 7.13 -9.66 4.51
C VAL A 40 6.89 -11.04 5.12
N ARG A 41 5.86 -11.77 4.66
CA ARG A 41 5.47 -13.13 5.12
C ARG A 41 5.34 -13.26 6.64
N ASN A 42 5.02 -12.17 7.33
CA ASN A 42 4.83 -12.09 8.77
C ASN A 42 3.59 -11.24 9.05
N ARG A 43 2.58 -11.85 9.69
CA ARG A 43 1.29 -11.19 9.93
C ARG A 43 1.41 -9.97 10.83
N ALA A 44 2.07 -10.10 11.99
CA ALA A 44 2.21 -9.00 12.94
C ALA A 44 2.99 -7.83 12.31
N ALA A 45 4.10 -8.12 11.63
CA ALA A 45 4.85 -7.10 10.91
C ALA A 45 4.01 -6.45 9.79
N ALA A 46 3.15 -7.21 9.11
CA ALA A 46 2.31 -6.67 8.06
C ALA A 46 1.23 -5.72 8.60
N GLU A 47 0.67 -5.98 9.78
CA GLU A 47 -0.26 -5.08 10.46
C GLU A 47 0.42 -3.74 10.77
N ASP A 48 1.61 -3.78 11.38
CA ASP A 48 2.41 -2.59 11.72
C ASP A 48 2.80 -1.79 10.46
N ILE A 49 3.33 -2.46 9.44
CA ILE A 49 3.79 -1.81 8.19
C ILE A 49 2.61 -1.20 7.43
N THR A 50 1.45 -1.85 7.44
CA THR A 50 0.23 -1.30 6.82
C THR A 50 -0.18 0.00 7.50
N GLN A 51 -0.15 0.04 8.82
CA GLN A 51 -0.42 1.25 9.58
C GLN A 51 0.59 2.37 9.24
N ASP A 52 1.89 2.05 9.26
CA ASP A 52 2.96 2.99 8.90
C ASP A 52 2.82 3.51 7.46
N ALA A 53 2.36 2.66 6.53
CA ALA A 53 2.10 3.04 5.16
C ALA A 53 0.96 4.06 5.05
N PHE A 54 -0.15 3.87 5.77
CA PHE A 54 -1.25 4.84 5.80
C PHE A 54 -0.86 6.15 6.50
N ILE A 55 -0.11 6.09 7.60
CA ILE A 55 0.43 7.30 8.25
C ILE A 55 1.34 8.06 7.28
N SER A 56 2.19 7.34 6.54
CA SER A 56 3.06 7.93 5.52
C SER A 56 2.27 8.51 4.35
N ALA A 57 1.20 7.84 3.93
CA ALA A 57 0.30 8.33 2.89
C ALA A 57 -0.40 9.61 3.34
N PHE A 58 -0.97 9.65 4.54
CA PHE A 58 -1.58 10.85 5.11
C PHE A 58 -0.60 12.04 5.08
N ARG A 59 0.63 11.84 5.58
CA ARG A 59 1.67 12.89 5.59
C ARG A 59 2.09 13.35 4.19
N LYS A 60 2.00 12.46 3.19
CA LYS A 60 2.43 12.73 1.80
C LYS A 60 1.27 13.09 0.88
N ILE A 61 0.01 13.12 1.34
CA ILE A 61 -1.14 13.29 0.44
C ILE A 61 -1.16 14.64 -0.29
N ALA A 62 -0.53 15.66 0.29
CA ALA A 62 -0.31 16.96 -0.34
C ALA A 62 0.66 16.89 -1.54
N SER A 63 1.56 15.89 -1.58
CA SER A 63 2.48 15.69 -2.71
C SER A 63 1.92 14.81 -3.83
N TYR A 64 0.77 14.16 -3.62
CA TYR A 64 0.06 13.44 -4.67
C TYR A 64 -0.38 14.44 -5.77
N ARG A 65 -0.05 14.18 -7.03
CA ARG A 65 -0.33 15.11 -8.15
C ARG A 65 -1.45 14.63 -9.08
N GLY A 66 -2.27 13.69 -8.63
CA GLY A 66 -3.24 12.98 -9.47
C GLY A 66 -2.67 11.69 -10.07
N GLY A 67 -3.46 11.03 -10.91
CA GLY A 67 -3.18 9.69 -11.43
C GLY A 67 -4.04 8.61 -10.75
N VAL A 68 -3.53 7.38 -10.67
CA VAL A 68 -4.19 6.27 -9.97
C VAL A 68 -3.72 6.28 -8.51
N PHE A 69 -4.57 6.76 -7.60
CA PHE A 69 -4.21 6.91 -6.18
C PHE A 69 -3.82 5.58 -5.55
N ARG A 70 -4.54 4.51 -5.89
CA ARG A 70 -4.22 3.15 -5.47
C ARG A 70 -2.77 2.75 -5.76
N ALA A 71 -2.26 3.07 -6.96
CA ALA A 71 -0.89 2.77 -7.34
C ALA A 71 0.12 3.59 -6.51
N TRP A 72 -0.19 4.87 -6.24
CA TRP A 72 0.62 5.72 -5.37
C TRP A 72 0.68 5.19 -3.93
N LEU A 73 -0.47 4.78 -3.37
CA LEU A 73 -0.56 4.19 -2.04
C LEU A 73 0.22 2.87 -1.93
N PHE A 74 0.09 2.00 -2.94
CA PHE A 74 0.82 0.73 -2.96
C PHE A 74 2.33 0.92 -3.07
N ARG A 75 2.80 1.96 -3.75
CA ARG A 75 4.22 2.31 -3.75
C ARG A 75 4.72 2.66 -2.34
N ILE A 76 3.94 3.39 -1.57
CA ILE A 76 4.26 3.72 -0.17
C ILE A 76 4.35 2.44 0.67
N ALA A 77 3.35 1.57 0.56
CA ALA A 77 3.31 0.29 1.30
C ALA A 77 4.47 -0.65 0.94
N LYS A 78 4.80 -0.74 -0.35
CA LYS A 78 5.95 -1.51 -0.83
C LYS A 78 7.26 -0.97 -0.27
N ASN A 79 7.46 0.35 -0.32
CA ASN A 79 8.67 0.97 0.21
C ASN A 79 8.82 0.71 1.71
N ALA A 80 7.73 0.84 2.48
CA ALA A 80 7.74 0.51 3.91
C ALA A 80 8.08 -0.97 4.18
N SER A 81 7.55 -1.89 3.36
CA SER A 81 7.84 -3.33 3.45
C SER A 81 9.32 -3.62 3.16
N LEU A 82 9.89 -3.02 2.13
CA LEU A 82 11.31 -3.18 1.79
C LEU A 82 12.22 -2.60 2.87
N ASP A 83 11.87 -1.47 3.45
CA ASP A 83 12.62 -0.87 4.55
C ASP A 83 12.61 -1.75 5.81
N TYR A 84 11.47 -2.40 6.10
CA TYR A 84 11.39 -3.41 7.16
C TYR A 84 12.32 -4.59 6.88
N LEU A 85 12.27 -5.17 5.68
CA LEU A 85 13.11 -6.31 5.30
C LEU A 85 14.59 -5.97 5.37
N ARG A 86 15.00 -4.80 4.86
CA ARG A 86 16.40 -4.30 4.98
C ARG A 86 16.87 -4.18 6.43
N LYS A 87 16.00 -3.73 7.33
CA LYS A 87 16.31 -3.67 8.77
C LYS A 87 16.45 -5.07 9.37
N MET A 88 15.65 -6.03 8.91
CA MET A 88 15.72 -7.43 9.33
C MET A 88 17.01 -8.10 8.83
N SER A 89 17.42 -7.88 7.57
CA SER A 89 18.67 -8.44 7.00
C SER A 89 19.94 -7.95 7.71
N ARG A 90 19.90 -6.75 8.28
CA ARG A 90 21.02 -6.17 9.04
C ARG A 90 21.15 -6.74 10.45
N ARG A 91 20.18 -7.56 10.90
CA ARG A 91 20.28 -8.36 12.13
C ARG A 91 20.80 -9.74 11.75
N PRO A 92 21.84 -10.32 12.41
CA PRO A 92 22.50 -11.55 11.96
C PRO A 92 21.67 -12.84 12.04
N GLU A 93 20.35 -12.76 12.22
CA GLU A 93 19.47 -13.90 12.42
C GLU A 93 18.24 -13.72 11.54
N THR A 94 18.34 -14.13 10.27
CA THR A 94 17.28 -14.74 9.43
C THR A 94 17.77 -14.71 7.98
N SER A 95 17.87 -15.89 7.35
CA SER A 95 18.09 -16.03 5.91
C SER A 95 16.91 -15.42 5.16
N ILE A 96 17.15 -14.29 4.51
CA ILE A 96 16.15 -13.60 3.68
C ILE A 96 16.34 -14.10 2.24
N ASP A 97 15.25 -14.57 1.62
CA ASP A 97 15.19 -15.11 0.24
C ASP A 97 15.90 -14.17 -0.76
N GLU A 98 16.67 -14.74 -1.70
CA GLU A 98 17.47 -14.01 -2.70
C GLU A 98 16.62 -13.08 -3.59
N ASP A 99 15.34 -13.40 -3.82
CA ASP A 99 14.40 -12.55 -4.59
C ASP A 99 14.21 -11.15 -3.95
N ILE A 100 14.36 -11.05 -2.63
CA ILE A 100 14.16 -9.81 -1.87
C ILE A 100 15.36 -8.86 -2.06
N VAL A 101 16.56 -9.41 -2.25
CA VAL A 101 17.80 -8.64 -2.43
C VAL A 101 17.76 -7.89 -3.77
N TYR A 102 17.23 -8.52 -4.81
CA TYR A 102 17.09 -7.91 -6.15
C TYR A 102 16.10 -6.72 -6.16
N PHE A 103 15.02 -6.80 -5.38
CA PHE A 103 14.07 -5.68 -5.23
C PHE A 103 14.64 -4.50 -4.42
N SER A 104 15.56 -4.76 -3.49
CA SER A 104 16.19 -3.69 -2.70
C SER A 104 17.11 -2.81 -3.54
N GLU A 105 17.77 -3.38 -4.56
CA GLU A 105 18.75 -2.68 -5.40
C GLU A 105 18.10 -1.74 -6.44
N THR A 106 16.84 -2.03 -6.81
CA THR A 106 16.08 -1.27 -7.82
C THR A 106 15.24 -0.11 -7.26
N VAL A 107 15.08 -0.01 -5.94
CA VAL A 107 14.25 1.04 -5.27
C VAL A 107 15.12 2.16 -4.70
N ARG A 108 16.25 2.46 -5.35
CA ARG A 108 17.00 3.67 -5.04
C ARG A 108 16.25 4.84 -5.69
N ASP A 109 15.67 5.67 -4.83
CA ASP A 109 14.87 6.86 -5.18
C ASP A 109 15.61 7.74 -6.19
N ASP A 110 15.07 7.86 -7.40
CA ASP A 110 15.32 8.98 -8.29
C ASP A 110 13.97 9.46 -8.82
N SER A 111 13.64 10.68 -8.41
CA SER A 111 12.46 11.40 -8.87
C SER A 111 12.41 11.43 -10.41
N ALA A 112 11.36 10.81 -10.98
CA ALA A 112 11.05 10.78 -12.41
C ALA A 112 12.00 9.95 -13.31
N ASP A 113 12.17 8.66 -13.00
CA ASP A 113 12.74 7.69 -13.93
C ASP A 113 11.63 6.95 -14.73
N PRO A 114 11.56 7.11 -16.08
CA PRO A 114 10.65 6.36 -16.95
C PRO A 114 10.77 4.83 -16.82
N LEU A 115 11.94 4.32 -16.42
CA LEU A 115 12.15 2.90 -16.18
C LEU A 115 11.47 2.45 -14.88
N ALA A 116 11.48 3.29 -13.84
CA ALA A 116 10.73 3.06 -12.61
C ALA A 116 9.23 3.05 -12.89
N ASP A 117 8.73 3.90 -13.80
CA ASP A 117 7.32 3.89 -14.22
C ASP A 117 6.94 2.62 -14.99
N ALA A 118 7.81 2.12 -15.88
CA ALA A 118 7.59 0.84 -16.55
C ALA A 118 7.59 -0.35 -15.57
N LEU A 119 8.51 -0.35 -14.60
CA LEU A 119 8.57 -1.36 -13.55
C LEU A 119 7.36 -1.27 -12.61
N ASN A 120 6.91 -0.05 -12.30
CA ASN A 120 5.69 0.19 -11.52
C ASN A 120 4.43 -0.25 -12.27
N ALA A 121 4.38 -0.06 -13.59
CA ALA A 121 3.27 -0.53 -14.43
C ALA A 121 3.24 -2.07 -14.51
N GLU A 122 4.41 -2.71 -14.60
CA GLU A 122 4.51 -4.17 -14.55
C GLU A 122 4.12 -4.71 -13.17
N LEU A 123 4.56 -4.06 -12.10
CA LEU A 123 4.14 -4.38 -10.74
C LEU A 123 2.65 -4.14 -10.51
N ALA A 124 2.10 -3.05 -11.04
CA ALA A 124 0.67 -2.78 -10.99
C ALA A 124 -0.11 -3.87 -11.73
N ARG A 125 0.39 -4.34 -12.88
CA ARG A 125 -0.19 -5.48 -13.62
C ARG A 125 -0.14 -6.77 -12.81
N LEU A 126 1.01 -7.09 -12.21
CA LEU A 126 1.15 -8.26 -11.33
C LEU A 126 0.22 -8.17 -10.12
N ILE A 127 0.02 -6.97 -9.57
CA ILE A 127 -0.88 -6.73 -8.45
C ILE A 127 -2.34 -6.85 -8.91
N GLU A 128 -2.72 -6.29 -10.07
CA GLU A 128 -4.05 -6.42 -10.69
C GLU A 128 -4.41 -7.88 -10.98
N ASP A 129 -3.49 -8.65 -11.56
CA ASP A 129 -3.66 -10.09 -11.77
C ASP A 129 -3.87 -10.84 -10.44
N CYS A 130 -3.19 -10.42 -9.38
CA CYS A 130 -3.36 -11.02 -8.05
C CYS A 130 -4.68 -10.63 -7.37
N LEU A 131 -5.20 -9.44 -7.63
CA LEU A 131 -6.51 -9.00 -7.15
C LEU A 131 -7.65 -9.68 -7.91
N GLY A 132 -7.44 -10.01 -9.19
CA GLY A 132 -8.35 -10.84 -9.98
C GLY A 132 -8.58 -12.22 -9.34
N GLY A 133 -7.56 -12.79 -8.68
CA GLY A 133 -7.66 -14.05 -7.94
C GLY A 133 -8.30 -13.97 -6.55
N LEU A 134 -8.50 -12.76 -6.00
CA LEU A 134 -9.16 -12.51 -4.71
C LEU A 134 -10.66 -12.20 -4.86
N SER A 135 -11.16 -12.07 -6.09
CA SER A 135 -12.48 -11.49 -6.39
C SER A 135 -13.69 -12.41 -6.17
N GLU A 136 -13.53 -13.65 -5.70
CA GLU A 136 -14.68 -14.50 -5.34
C GLU A 136 -14.91 -14.68 -3.83
N ASP A 137 -13.88 -14.51 -2.97
CA ASP A 137 -13.98 -15.00 -1.58
C ASP A 137 -14.03 -13.93 -0.46
N HIS A 138 -13.90 -12.64 -0.74
CA HIS A 138 -14.01 -11.61 0.31
C HIS A 138 -15.21 -10.69 0.13
N ARG A 139 -16.39 -11.29 0.20
CA ARG A 139 -17.68 -10.60 0.40
C ARG A 139 -18.25 -10.79 1.81
N LEU A 140 -17.38 -10.88 2.83
CA LEU A 140 -17.79 -11.06 4.23
C LEU A 140 -17.00 -10.15 5.19
N ALA A 141 -17.25 -8.85 5.07
CA ALA A 141 -17.36 -7.96 6.22
C ALA A 141 -18.38 -6.88 5.87
N MET A 142 -19.63 -7.33 5.67
CA MET A 142 -20.80 -6.45 5.68
C MET A 142 -20.84 -5.70 7.00
N VAL A 143 -20.86 -4.37 6.90
CA VAL A 143 -21.67 -3.45 7.70
C VAL A 143 -21.90 -3.88 9.16
N MET A 144 -21.15 -3.24 10.07
CA MET A 144 -21.74 -2.82 11.34
C MET A 144 -21.70 -1.29 11.42
N VAL A 145 -22.57 -0.67 10.63
CA VAL A 145 -23.31 0.48 11.16
C VAL A 145 -24.46 -0.14 11.94
N ASP A 146 -24.41 -0.10 13.28
CA ASP A 146 -25.52 0.39 14.08
C ASP A 146 -25.16 0.62 15.55
N VAL A 147 -25.44 1.85 15.99
CA VAL A 147 -26.05 2.29 17.26
C VAL A 147 -25.33 2.08 18.60
N GLY A 148 -25.09 3.23 19.24
CA GLY A 148 -24.80 3.45 20.66
C GLY A 148 -24.54 4.93 20.92
#